data_AF-A0A060YI63-F1
#
_entry.id   AF-A0A060YI63-F1
#
_cell.length_a   1.000
_cell.length_b   1.000
_cell.length_c   1.000
_cell.angle_alpha   90.00
_cell.angle_beta   90.00
_cell.angle_gamma   90.00
#
_symmetry.space_group_name_H-M   'P 1'
#
loop_
_entity.id
_entity.type
_entity.pdbx_description
1 polymer ?
#
loop_
_entity_poly.entity_id
_entity_poly.type
_entity_poly.pdbx_seq_one_letter_code
_entity_poly.pdbx_strand_id
1 'polypeptide(L)'
;MWLSLFGAVLCCGVMFVINWWAALLTYAIEIFLYVYVTVKKPNVNWGSSTQAVTFVSAVNNALSLTGVEDHVKNFRPQCMVLTGAPKNRPALLDLAHCFTKNYGLCLTCEVFVVRVLHPSIPPSHTAL
;
A
#
# COMPACT_ATOMS: atom_id res chain seq x y z
N MET A 1 20.64 14.11 -7.65
CA MET A 1 20.59 14.14 -6.18
C MET A 1 21.75 14.91 -5.54
N TRP A 2 22.98 14.76 -6.03
CA TRP A 2 24.18 15.41 -5.44
C TRP A 2 24.11 16.95 -5.37
N LEU A 3 23.59 17.61 -6.41
CA LEU A 3 23.47 19.06 -6.44
C LEU A 3 22.53 19.60 -5.34
N SER A 4 21.41 18.94 -5.12
CA SER A 4 20.45 19.30 -4.07
C SER A 4 21.01 19.05 -2.67
N LEU A 5 21.79 17.99 -2.49
CA LEU A 5 22.48 17.71 -1.22
C LEU A 5 23.50 18.80 -0.90
N PHE A 6 24.33 19.18 -1.87
CA PHE A 6 25.29 20.26 -1.72
C PHE A 6 24.61 21.60 -1.42
N GLY A 7 23.53 21.92 -2.14
CA GLY A 7 22.74 23.13 -1.90
C GLY A 7 22.11 23.17 -0.51
N ALA A 8 21.60 22.04 -0.01
CA ALA A 8 21.05 21.95 1.34
C ALA A 8 22.11 22.20 2.42
N VAL A 9 23.30 21.59 2.29
CA VAL A 9 24.41 21.79 3.24
C VAL A 9 24.88 23.24 3.24
N LEU A 10 25.05 23.84 2.05
CA LEU A 10 25.45 25.24 1.92
C LEU A 10 24.41 26.18 2.53
N CYS A 11 23.12 25.93 2.28
CA CYS A 11 22.02 26.70 2.86
C CYS A 11 22.06 26.67 4.39
N CYS A 12 22.21 25.48 5.00
CA CYS A 12 22.33 25.34 6.44
C CYS A 12 23.55 26.12 6.97
N GLY A 13 24.70 26.02 6.30
CA GLY A 13 25.92 26.73 6.70
C GLY A 13 25.76 28.25 6.70
N VAL A 14 25.20 28.83 5.63
CA VAL A 14 24.96 30.28 5.54
C VAL A 14 23.97 30.76 6.62
N MET A 15 22.94 29.96 6.92
CA MET A 15 21.95 30.29 7.95
C MET A 15 22.57 30.47 9.34
N PHE A 16 23.54 29.60 9.70
CA PHE A 16 24.30 29.72 10.95
C PHE A 16 25.28 30.91 10.97
N VAL A 17 25.91 31.22 9.84
CA VAL A 17 26.85 32.36 9.73
C VAL A 17 26.14 33.70 9.90
N ILE A 18 24.90 33.84 9.42
CA ILE A 18 24.12 35.07 9.52
C ILE A 18 23.64 35.30 10.96
N ASN A 19 22.95 34.33 11.58
CA ASN A 19 22.46 34.45 12.95
C ASN A 19 22.23 33.07 13.58
N TRP A 20 23.17 32.65 14.42
CA TRP A 20 23.19 31.30 14.99
C TRP A 20 22.04 31.01 15.98
N TRP A 21 21.63 32.00 16.80
CA TRP A 21 20.51 31.81 17.74
C TRP A 21 19.18 31.67 17.02
N ALA A 22 18.94 32.51 16.01
CA ALA A 22 17.72 32.43 15.20
C ALA A 22 17.66 31.10 14.42
N ALA A 23 18.79 30.63 13.88
CA ALA A 23 18.86 29.35 13.17
C ALA A 23 18.51 28.15 14.06
N LEU A 24 19.02 28.13 15.30
CA LEU A 24 18.66 27.06 16.26
C LEU A 24 17.16 27.07 16.58
N LEU A 25 16.56 28.26 16.75
CA LEU A 25 15.12 28.38 17.01
C LEU A 25 14.29 27.87 15.83
N THR A 26 14.68 28.18 14.58
CA THR A 26 13.96 27.69 13.40
C THR A 26 14.00 26.17 13.28
N TYR A 27 15.17 25.55 13.49
CA TYR A 27 15.27 24.08 13.47
C TYR A 27 14.47 23.43 14.60
N ALA A 28 14.45 24.04 15.79
CA ALA A 28 13.65 23.52 16.90
C ALA A 28 12.15 23.51 16.56
N ILE A 29 11.63 24.59 15.98
CA ILE A 29 10.22 24.68 15.55
C ILE A 29 9.93 23.69 14.40
N GLU A 30 10.83 23.59 13.42
CA GLU A 30 10.70 22.65 12.30
C GLU A 30 10.64 21.20 12.77
N ILE A 31 11.56 20.77 13.64
CA ILE A 31 11.60 19.41 14.20
C ILE A 31 10.34 19.15 15.04
N PHE A 32 9.93 20.11 15.88
CA PHE A 32 8.72 19.98 16.68
C PHE A 32 7.47 19.76 15.80
N LEU A 33 7.32 20.56 14.74
CA LEU A 33 6.20 20.42 13.81
C LEU A 33 6.26 19.10 13.05
N TYR A 34 7.45 18.69 12.58
CA TYR A 34 7.66 17.42 11.89
C TYR A 34 7.24 16.22 12.74
N VAL A 35 7.69 16.18 14.00
CA VAL A 35 7.33 15.12 14.95
C VAL A 35 5.83 15.17 15.25
N TYR A 36 5.27 16.35 15.48
CA TYR A 36 3.84 16.51 15.76
C TYR A 36 2.97 15.92 14.63
N VAL A 37 3.23 16.29 13.38
CA VAL A 37 2.49 15.79 12.21
C VAL A 37 2.65 14.28 12.06
N THR A 38 3.87 13.77 12.24
CA THR A 38 4.20 12.35 12.03
C THR A 38 3.54 11.45 13.08
N VAL A 39 3.50 11.88 14.34
CA VAL A 39 2.93 11.11 15.45
C VAL A 39 1.42 11.24 15.52
N LYS A 40 0.89 12.47 15.41
CA LYS A 40 -0.55 12.71 15.60
C LYS A 40 -1.40 12.37 14.38
N LYS A 41 -0.80 12.33 13.18
CA LYS A 41 -1.49 12.03 11.90
C LYS A 41 -2.89 12.66 11.84
N PRO A 42 -2.99 14.00 11.99
CA PRO A 42 -4.29 14.67 12.04
C PRO A 42 -5.08 14.37 10.76
N ASN A 43 -6.39 14.12 10.91
CA ASN A 43 -7.27 13.82 9.77
C ASN A 43 -7.59 15.12 9.02
N VAL A 44 -6.67 15.56 8.16
CA VAL A 44 -6.80 16.75 7.32
C VAL A 44 -7.04 16.34 5.87
N ASN A 45 -7.90 17.08 5.18
CA ASN A 45 -8.39 16.75 3.84
C ASN A 45 -7.47 17.19 2.69
N TRP A 46 -6.27 17.71 2.97
CA TRP A 46 -5.32 18.18 1.96
C TRP A 46 -4.54 17.05 1.25
N GLY A 47 -4.92 15.80 1.51
CA GLY A 47 -4.26 14.63 0.94
C GLY A 47 -2.89 14.37 1.59
N SER A 48 -2.41 13.12 1.47
CA SER A 48 -1.11 12.72 2.00
C SER A 48 -0.12 12.50 0.87
N SER A 49 0.90 13.35 0.78
CA SER A 49 2.00 13.16 -0.18
C SER A 49 2.72 11.83 0.04
N THR A 50 2.81 11.37 1.28
CA THR A 50 3.42 10.06 1.60
C THR A 50 2.61 8.91 0.99
N GLN A 51 1.27 8.97 1.03
CA GLN A 51 0.42 7.96 0.40
C GLN A 51 0.61 7.95 -1.13
N ALA A 52 0.65 9.12 -1.75
CA ALA A 52 0.90 9.24 -3.19
C ALA A 52 2.26 8.63 -3.58
N VAL A 53 3.32 8.92 -2.81
CA VAL A 53 4.65 8.34 -3.04
C VAL A 53 4.65 6.83 -2.85
N THR A 54 3.97 6.30 -1.82
CA THR A 54 3.87 4.85 -1.63
C THR A 54 3.16 4.15 -2.79
N PHE A 55 2.10 4.75 -3.33
CA PHE A 55 1.40 4.21 -4.49
C PHE A 55 2.30 4.17 -5.73
N VAL A 56 2.95 5.30 -6.05
CA VAL A 56 3.86 5.37 -7.20
C VAL A 56 5.04 4.41 -7.04
N SER A 57 5.58 4.28 -5.82
CA SER A 57 6.63 3.32 -5.53
C SER A 57 6.16 1.87 -5.74
N ALA A 58 4.96 1.51 -5.25
CA ALA A 58 4.40 0.18 -5.44
C ALA A 58 4.19 -0.15 -6.94
N VAL A 59 3.67 0.80 -7.72
CA VAL A 59 3.49 0.64 -9.18
C VAL A 59 4.83 0.49 -9.89
N ASN A 60 5.81 1.33 -9.58
CA ASN A 60 7.14 1.24 -10.19
C ASN A 60 7.84 -0.08 -9.85
N ASN A 61 7.72 -0.54 -8.61
CA ASN A 61 8.25 -1.83 -8.20
C ASN A 61 7.55 -2.96 -8.97
N ALA A 62 6.22 -2.95 -9.07
CA ALA A 62 5.47 -3.93 -9.86
C ALA A 62 5.86 -3.93 -11.35
N LEU A 63 6.05 -2.75 -11.96
CA LEU A 63 6.52 -2.63 -13.34
C LEU A 63 7.95 -3.17 -13.52
N SER A 64 8.83 -2.91 -12.56
CA SER A 64 10.20 -3.42 -12.60
C SER A 64 10.27 -4.95 -12.54
N LEU A 65 9.35 -5.58 -11.80
CA LEU A 65 9.20 -7.04 -11.71
C LEU A 65 8.83 -7.67 -13.07
N THR A 66 8.09 -6.96 -13.93
CA THR A 66 7.75 -7.43 -15.28
C THR A 66 8.97 -7.55 -16.20
N GLY A 67 10.05 -6.79 -15.93
CA GLY A 67 11.28 -6.80 -16.73
C GLY A 67 12.32 -7.83 -16.29
N VAL A 68 12.06 -8.59 -15.22
CA VAL A 68 12.99 -9.59 -14.68
C VAL A 68 12.65 -10.97 -15.25
N GLU A 69 13.65 -11.70 -15.73
CA GLU A 69 13.44 -13.06 -16.23
C GLU A 69 13.09 -14.03 -15.09
N ASP A 70 12.02 -14.79 -15.27
CA ASP A 70 11.62 -15.84 -14.35
C ASP A 70 12.60 -17.02 -14.43
N HIS A 71 13.52 -17.11 -13.48
CA HIS A 71 14.38 -18.27 -13.34
C HIS A 71 13.76 -19.30 -12.38
N VAL A 72 13.89 -20.59 -12.69
CA VAL A 72 13.36 -21.71 -11.87
C VAL A 72 13.81 -21.68 -10.41
N LYS A 73 14.97 -21.05 -10.11
CA LYS A 73 15.49 -20.89 -8.74
C LYS A 73 14.83 -19.73 -7.97
N ASN A 74 14.09 -18.85 -8.64
CA ASN A 74 13.44 -17.69 -8.06
C ASN A 74 11.91 -17.81 -8.02
N PHE A 75 11.38 -19.03 -8.21
CA PHE A 75 9.95 -19.29 -8.15
C PHE A 75 9.33 -18.76 -6.85
N ARG A 76 8.21 -18.03 -6.99
CA ARG A 76 7.38 -17.54 -5.89
C ARG A 76 5.93 -17.96 -6.16
N PRO A 77 5.30 -18.79 -5.31
CA PRO A 77 3.95 -19.28 -5.56
C PRO A 77 2.95 -18.12 -5.51
N GLN A 78 2.14 -17.98 -6.56
CA GLN A 78 0.99 -17.07 -6.59
C GLN A 78 -0.28 -17.91 -6.55
N CYS A 79 -1.02 -17.82 -5.45
CA CYS A 79 -2.19 -18.66 -5.23
C CYS A 79 -3.46 -17.82 -5.31
N MET A 80 -4.41 -18.26 -6.13
CA MET A 80 -5.78 -17.74 -6.17
C MET A 80 -6.70 -18.72 -5.44
N VAL A 81 -7.40 -18.23 -4.43
CA VAL A 81 -8.08 -19.04 -3.42
C VAL A 81 -9.58 -18.78 -3.49
N LEU A 82 -10.35 -19.76 -3.96
CA LEU A 82 -11.80 -19.67 -4.15
C LEU A 82 -12.56 -19.95 -2.84
N THR A 83 -12.46 -19.04 -1.86
CA THR A 83 -13.13 -19.24 -0.56
C THR A 83 -14.60 -18.83 -0.56
N GLY A 84 -15.07 -18.05 -1.55
CA GLY A 84 -16.25 -17.22 -1.33
C GLY A 84 -15.91 -16.10 -0.34
N ALA A 85 -16.86 -15.65 0.48
CA ALA A 85 -16.55 -14.72 1.56
C ALA A 85 -15.38 -15.27 2.43
N PRO A 86 -14.34 -14.46 2.75
CA PRO A 86 -13.17 -14.95 3.48
C PRO A 86 -13.49 -15.62 4.83
N LYS A 87 -14.62 -15.23 5.43
CA LYS A 87 -15.11 -15.78 6.70
C LYS A 87 -15.78 -17.15 6.56
N ASN A 88 -16.20 -17.56 5.37
CA ASN A 88 -16.95 -18.81 5.17
C ASN A 88 -16.05 -20.05 5.20
N ARG A 89 -14.78 -19.92 4.81
CA ARG A 89 -13.83 -21.05 4.72
C ARG A 89 -12.43 -20.66 5.23
N PRO A 90 -12.29 -20.35 6.54
CA PRO A 90 -11.01 -19.91 7.12
C PRO A 90 -9.91 -20.97 6.99
N ALA A 91 -10.25 -22.27 7.12
CA ALA A 91 -9.26 -23.35 7.00
C ALA A 91 -8.56 -23.41 5.63
N LEU A 92 -9.26 -23.01 4.56
CA LEU A 92 -8.71 -23.00 3.21
C LEU A 92 -7.81 -21.78 3.00
N LEU A 93 -8.14 -20.64 3.64
CA LEU A 93 -7.29 -19.45 3.68
C LEU A 93 -6.02 -19.70 4.51
N ASP A 94 -6.12 -20.37 5.65
CA ASP A 94 -4.97 -20.76 6.49
C ASP A 94 -4.03 -21.72 5.76
N LEU A 95 -4.57 -22.67 5.00
CA LEU A 95 -3.77 -23.56 4.15
C LEU A 95 -3.03 -22.78 3.05
N ALA A 96 -3.74 -21.87 2.35
CA ALA A 96 -3.12 -21.02 1.34
C ALA A 96 -2.05 -20.09 1.92
N HIS A 97 -2.27 -19.59 3.14
CA HIS A 97 -1.28 -18.81 3.88
C HIS A 97 -0.06 -19.66 4.25
N CYS A 98 -0.26 -20.91 4.67
CA CYS A 98 0.84 -21.86 4.93
C CYS A 98 1.71 -22.11 3.68
N PHE A 99 1.09 -22.20 2.49
CA PHE A 99 1.82 -22.39 1.23
C PHE A 99 2.59 -21.15 0.77
N THR A 100 2.02 -19.95 0.94
CA THR A 100 2.61 -18.69 0.46
C THR A 100 3.62 -18.08 1.45
N LYS A 101 3.49 -18.38 2.74
CA LYS A 101 4.45 -18.14 3.83
C LYS A 101 5.13 -16.76 3.81
N ASN A 102 4.39 -15.71 3.47
CA ASN A 102 4.83 -14.30 3.32
C ASN A 102 5.78 -13.99 2.15
N TYR A 103 6.09 -14.96 1.29
CA TYR A 103 6.95 -14.76 0.12
C TYR A 103 6.17 -14.74 -1.20
N GLY A 104 4.98 -15.33 -1.22
CA GLY A 104 4.08 -15.39 -2.38
C GLY A 104 2.90 -14.41 -2.30
N LEU A 105 2.20 -14.26 -3.43
CA LEU A 105 0.95 -13.51 -3.50
C LEU A 105 -0.23 -14.46 -3.24
N CYS A 106 -1.11 -14.14 -2.30
CA CYS A 106 -2.34 -14.88 -2.03
C CYS A 106 -3.55 -13.98 -2.30
N LEU A 107 -4.39 -14.38 -3.26
CA LEU A 107 -5.60 -13.65 -3.65
C LEU A 107 -6.84 -14.46 -3.27
N THR A 108 -7.79 -13.83 -2.58
CA THR A 108 -9.08 -14.45 -2.24
C THR A 108 -10.13 -14.05 -3.26
N CYS A 109 -10.91 -15.02 -3.75
CA CYS A 109 -11.95 -14.79 -4.74
C CYS A 109 -13.32 -15.27 -4.27
N GLU A 110 -14.32 -14.43 -4.49
CA GLU A 110 -15.72 -14.71 -4.23
C GLU A 110 -16.53 -14.47 -5.51
N VAL A 111 -17.37 -15.45 -5.86
CA VAL A 111 -18.25 -15.38 -7.04
C VAL A 111 -19.68 -15.18 -6.55
N PHE A 112 -20.28 -14.04 -6.90
CA PHE A 112 -21.67 -13.72 -6.58
C PHE A 112 -22.58 -14.18 -7.72
N VAL A 113 -23.39 -15.22 -7.48
CA VAL A 113 -24.39 -15.69 -8.44
C VAL A 113 -25.68 -14.88 -8.25
N VAL A 114 -25.84 -13.83 -9.05
CA VAL A 114 -27.10 -13.07 -9.11
C VAL A 114 -28.02 -13.74 -10.13
N ARG A 115 -29.12 -14.35 -9.67
CA ARG A 115 -30.20 -14.72 -10.58
C ARG A 115 -30.90 -13.45 -11.02
N VAL A 116 -30.62 -13.00 -12.23
CA VAL A 116 -31.47 -12.03 -12.92
C VAL A 116 -32.81 -12.73 -13.14
N LEU A 117 -33.83 -12.36 -12.35
CA LEU A 117 -35.21 -12.73 -12.66
C LEU A 117 -35.52 -12.15 -14.04
N HIS A 118 -35.49 -13.01 -15.06
CA HIS A 118 -36.07 -12.67 -16.34
C HIS A 118 -37.58 -12.41 -16.11
N PRO A 119 -38.15 -11.27 -16.51
CA PRO A 119 -39.51 -10.86 -16.14
C PRO A 119 -40.63 -11.64 -16.84
N SER A 120 -40.44 -12.89 -17.25
CA SER A 120 -41.46 -13.63 -18.03
C SER A 120 -41.68 -15.09 -17.64
N ILE A 121 -41.43 -15.48 -16.39
CA ILE A 121 -41.92 -16.78 -15.91
C ILE A 121 -42.71 -16.56 -14.60
N PRO A 122 -44.07 -16.63 -14.63
CA PRO A 122 -44.85 -16.62 -13.41
C PRO A 122 -44.53 -17.86 -12.57
N PRO A 123 -44.62 -17.78 -11.23
CA PRO A 123 -44.38 -18.92 -10.35
C PRO A 123 -45.49 -19.95 -10.58
N SER A 124 -45.22 -20.98 -11.37
CA SER A 124 -46.00 -22.20 -11.35
C SER A 124 -45.27 -23.19 -10.45
N HIS A 125 -45.84 -23.37 -9.27
CA HIS A 125 -45.90 -24.57 -8.42
C HIS A 125 -44.74 -25.58 -8.40
N THR A 126 -44.52 -26.13 -7.20
CA THR A 126 -43.74 -27.34 -6.84
C THR A 126 -42.23 -27.09 -6.67
N ALA A 127 -41.59 -27.37 -5.52
CA ALA A 127 -41.68 -28.60 -4.73
C ALA A 127 -41.53 -28.40 -3.21
N LEU A 128 -42.20 -29.32 -2.51
CA LEU A 128 -41.99 -29.77 -1.14
C LEU A 128 -40.54 -30.16 -0.84
#